data_AF-A0A835MFW7-F1
#
_entry.id   AF-A0A835MFW7-F1
#
_cell.length_a   1.000
_cell.length_b   1.000
_cell.length_c   1.000
_cell.angle_alpha   90.00
_cell.angle_beta   90.00
_cell.angle_gamma   90.00
#
_symmetry.space_group_name_H-M   'P 1'
#
loop_
_entity.id
_entity.type
_entity.pdbx_description
1 polymer ?
#
loop_
_entity_poly.entity_id
_entity_poly.type
_entity_poly.pdbx_seq_one_letter_code
_entity_poly.pdbx_strand_id
1 'polypeptide(L)'
;MTTINSCTVAPIEYRPNHYLWVKDLAPKKLEEAAARKIKSVVLRYKGEVIAWDVDNENLHFSFFEERIGHNASAVFFYKAHELDPEAITFMNDYNTIEFSNDILASLDKYIQKIRQIQAFWGNKDITEGIGLRSHFSSGQPNLPYMKASLDKLASTGLPIWLADVDVAKHPNQ
;
A
#
# COMPACT_ATOMS: atom_id res chain seq x y z
N MET A 1 -13.89 10.97 18.28
CA MET A 1 -13.03 9.83 17.90
C MET A 1 -13.51 9.41 16.52
N THR A 2 -12.93 9.98 15.48
CA THR A 2 -13.29 9.63 14.09
C THR A 2 -12.67 8.27 13.84
N THR A 3 -13.48 7.23 13.75
CA THR A 3 -13.02 5.93 13.26
C THR A 3 -12.38 6.17 11.91
N ILE A 4 -11.09 5.91 11.80
CA ILE A 4 -10.34 6.15 10.57
C ILE A 4 -10.70 5.00 9.64
N ASN A 5 -11.64 5.25 8.72
CA ASN A 5 -12.09 4.28 7.74
C ASN A 5 -11.17 4.32 6.51
N SER A 6 -9.97 3.72 6.60
CA SER A 6 -9.27 3.23 5.42
C SER A 6 -9.66 1.78 5.18
N CYS A 7 -9.77 1.38 3.91
CA CYS A 7 -10.08 0.00 3.55
C CYS A 7 -9.10 -0.48 2.49
N THR A 8 -8.64 -1.73 2.62
CA THR A 8 -7.72 -2.31 1.64
C THR A 8 -8.51 -2.77 0.42
N VAL A 9 -8.32 -2.07 -0.70
CA VAL A 9 -8.85 -2.48 -2.00
C VAL A 9 -7.93 -3.48 -2.67
N ALA A 10 -6.65 -3.50 -2.26
CA ALA A 10 -5.62 -4.32 -2.86
C ALA A 10 -6.17 -5.70 -3.19
N PRO A 11 -6.09 -6.14 -4.47
CA PRO A 11 -6.34 -7.54 -4.77
C PRO A 11 -5.36 -8.31 -3.88
N ILE A 12 -5.87 -9.20 -3.02
CA ILE A 12 -5.08 -9.71 -1.88
C ILE A 12 -3.72 -10.14 -2.40
N GLU A 13 -2.64 -9.48 -1.96
CA GLU A 13 -1.30 -9.95 -2.29
C GLU A 13 -1.17 -11.37 -1.77
N TYR A 14 -0.68 -12.26 -2.63
CA TYR A 14 -0.57 -13.67 -2.29
C TYR A 14 0.36 -13.81 -1.08
N ARG A 15 -0.22 -13.98 0.10
CA ARG A 15 0.45 -14.59 1.24
C ARG A 15 0.33 -16.10 1.08
N PRO A 16 1.36 -16.90 1.43
CA PRO A 16 1.36 -18.36 1.27
C PRO A 16 0.13 -19.11 1.83
N ASN A 17 -0.66 -18.46 2.71
CA ASN A 17 -1.83 -19.04 3.38
C ASN A 17 -3.18 -18.41 2.96
N HIS A 18 -3.22 -17.42 2.07
CA HIS A 18 -4.45 -16.71 1.70
C HIS A 18 -4.82 -16.95 0.22
N TYR A 19 -6.02 -17.48 -0.01
CA TYR A 19 -6.66 -17.67 -1.33
C TYR A 19 -5.85 -18.47 -2.36
N LEU A 20 -5.57 -19.73 -2.04
CA LEU A 20 -4.88 -20.69 -2.93
C LEU A 20 -5.40 -20.69 -4.38
N TRP A 21 -6.72 -20.49 -4.58
CA TRP A 21 -7.33 -20.45 -5.91
C TRP A 21 -6.82 -19.31 -6.81
N VAL A 22 -6.34 -18.19 -6.24
CA VAL A 22 -5.82 -17.05 -7.01
C VAL A 22 -4.48 -17.39 -7.65
N LYS A 23 -3.65 -18.19 -6.96
CA LYS A 23 -2.32 -18.60 -7.43
C LYS A 23 -2.40 -19.32 -8.77
N ASP A 24 -3.41 -20.15 -8.95
CA ASP A 24 -3.53 -21.05 -10.09
C ASP A 24 -4.26 -20.42 -11.29
N LEU A 25 -4.72 -19.17 -11.17
CA LEU A 25 -5.37 -18.47 -12.28
C LEU A 25 -4.39 -18.18 -13.42
N ALA A 26 -4.82 -18.41 -14.66
CA ALA A 26 -4.10 -17.89 -15.83
C ALA A 26 -4.04 -16.34 -15.79
N PRO A 27 -2.99 -15.69 -16.34
CA PRO A 27 -2.78 -14.24 -16.23
C PRO A 27 -4.02 -13.38 -16.54
N LYS A 28 -4.71 -13.65 -17.66
CA LYS A 28 -5.94 -12.93 -18.01
C LYS A 28 -7.06 -13.10 -16.97
N LYS A 29 -7.20 -14.31 -16.41
CA LYS A 29 -8.20 -14.59 -15.36
C LYS A 29 -7.82 -13.94 -14.03
N LEU A 30 -6.53 -13.82 -13.75
CA LEU A 30 -6.02 -13.10 -12.59
C LEU A 30 -6.30 -11.60 -12.71
N GLU A 31 -6.01 -10.99 -13.86
CA GLU A 31 -6.33 -9.59 -14.16
C GLU A 31 -7.84 -9.32 -14.04
N GLU A 32 -8.67 -10.17 -14.65
CA GLU A 32 -10.14 -10.09 -14.53
C GLU A 32 -10.61 -10.20 -13.07
N ALA A 33 -10.02 -11.10 -12.28
CA ALA A 33 -10.36 -11.30 -10.88
C ALA A 33 -9.97 -10.08 -10.02
N ALA A 34 -8.76 -9.54 -10.22
CA ALA A 34 -8.29 -8.34 -9.55
C ALA A 34 -9.18 -7.14 -9.87
N ALA A 35 -9.47 -6.90 -11.15
CA ALA A 35 -10.34 -5.81 -11.59
C ALA A 35 -11.77 -5.94 -11.04
N ARG A 36 -12.33 -7.16 -11.01
CA ARG A 36 -13.64 -7.42 -10.39
C ARG A 36 -13.65 -7.11 -8.90
N LYS A 37 -12.60 -7.51 -8.17
CA LYS A 37 -12.50 -7.23 -6.73
C LYS A 37 -12.41 -5.72 -6.46
N ILE A 38 -11.50 -5.02 -7.13
CA ILE A 38 -11.33 -3.56 -7.01
C ILE A 38 -12.69 -2.89 -7.25
N LYS A 39 -13.35 -3.22 -8.37
CA LYS A 39 -14.66 -2.67 -8.71
C LYS A 39 -15.72 -2.95 -7.64
N SER A 40 -15.81 -4.19 -7.18
CA SER A 40 -16.84 -4.58 -6.21
C SER A 40 -16.66 -3.92 -4.85
N VAL A 41 -15.42 -3.76 -4.39
CA VAL A 41 -15.13 -3.18 -3.07
C VAL A 41 -15.26 -1.66 -3.13
N VAL A 42 -14.64 -1.01 -4.11
CA VAL A 42 -14.68 0.46 -4.22
C VAL A 42 -16.10 0.95 -4.41
N LEU A 43 -16.88 0.37 -5.33
CA LEU A 43 -18.27 0.80 -5.54
C LEU A 43 -19.17 0.55 -4.33
N ARG A 44 -18.82 -0.42 -3.46
CA ARG A 44 -19.62 -0.73 -2.27
C ARG A 44 -19.45 0.32 -1.18
N TYR A 45 -18.25 0.87 -1.00
CA TYR A 45 -17.94 1.82 0.08
C TYR A 45 -17.54 3.21 -0.41
N LYS A 46 -17.74 3.50 -1.71
CA LYS A 46 -17.50 4.82 -2.29
C LYS A 46 -18.22 5.89 -1.48
N GLY A 47 -17.49 6.93 -1.07
CA GLY A 47 -18.01 8.02 -0.25
C GLY A 47 -18.24 7.66 1.23
N GLU A 48 -18.01 6.42 1.65
CA GLU A 48 -18.03 5.99 3.06
C GLU A 48 -16.63 5.93 3.69
N VAL A 49 -15.60 5.84 2.85
CA VAL A 49 -14.19 5.84 3.25
C VAL A 49 -13.49 7.10 2.71
N ILE A 50 -12.49 7.57 3.44
CA ILE A 50 -11.69 8.75 3.04
C ILE A 50 -10.46 8.36 2.21
N ALA A 51 -10.09 7.08 2.23
CA ALA A 51 -8.87 6.58 1.65
C ALA A 51 -8.93 5.08 1.35
N TRP A 52 -8.14 4.66 0.37
CA TRP A 52 -8.00 3.28 -0.08
C TRP A 52 -6.54 2.85 -0.02
N ASP A 53 -6.23 1.75 0.68
CA ASP A 53 -4.95 1.07 0.50
C ASP A 53 -5.07 0.19 -0.76
N VAL A 54 -4.56 0.71 -1.88
CA VAL A 54 -4.70 0.09 -3.19
C VAL A 54 -3.68 -1.01 -3.41
N ASP A 55 -2.50 -0.86 -2.80
CA ASP A 55 -1.44 -1.86 -2.84
C ASP A 55 -0.78 -1.96 -1.47
N ASN A 56 -0.55 -3.18 -0.99
CA ASN A 56 -0.19 -3.41 0.41
C ASN A 56 0.87 -4.50 0.53
N GLU A 57 2.07 -4.13 0.99
CA GLU A 57 3.30 -4.95 1.11
C GLU A 57 4.04 -5.25 -0.20
N ASN A 58 3.82 -4.42 -1.21
CA ASN A 58 4.33 -4.68 -2.55
C ASN A 58 5.86 -4.66 -2.65
N LEU A 59 6.57 -3.97 -1.75
CA LEU A 59 8.03 -4.01 -1.70
C LEU A 59 8.56 -5.40 -1.32
N HIS A 60 7.75 -6.21 -0.66
CA HIS A 60 8.07 -7.59 -0.28
C HIS A 60 7.40 -8.62 -1.20
N PHE A 61 6.21 -8.33 -1.76
CA PHE A 61 5.42 -9.31 -2.51
C PHE A 61 4.86 -8.80 -3.86
N SER A 62 5.69 -8.85 -4.90
CA SER A 62 5.33 -8.42 -6.27
C SER A 62 4.46 -9.40 -7.09
N PHE A 63 3.58 -10.19 -6.46
CA PHE A 63 2.86 -11.30 -7.13
C PHE A 63 2.10 -10.88 -8.39
N PHE A 64 1.34 -9.77 -8.33
CA PHE A 64 0.59 -9.32 -9.50
C PHE A 64 1.52 -8.84 -10.62
N GLU A 65 2.61 -8.16 -10.27
CA GLU A 65 3.54 -7.65 -11.28
C GLU A 65 4.31 -8.77 -11.99
N GLU A 66 4.68 -9.81 -11.25
CA GLU A 66 5.30 -11.01 -11.80
C GLU A 66 4.35 -11.77 -12.74
N ARG A 67 3.04 -11.76 -12.46
CA ARG A 67 2.06 -12.61 -13.14
C ARG A 67 1.32 -11.92 -14.28
N ILE A 68 1.03 -10.63 -14.14
CA ILE A 68 0.24 -9.83 -15.10
C ILE A 68 0.97 -8.56 -15.57
N GLY A 69 2.23 -8.38 -15.17
CA GLY A 69 3.15 -7.39 -15.74
C GLY A 69 3.46 -6.22 -14.79
N HIS A 70 4.62 -5.60 -15.00
CA HIS A 70 5.21 -4.56 -14.15
C HIS A 70 4.35 -3.32 -13.86
N ASN A 71 3.28 -3.09 -14.64
CA ASN A 71 2.35 -1.97 -14.43
C ASN A 71 1.12 -2.37 -13.59
N ALA A 72 1.05 -3.57 -13.04
CA ALA A 72 -0.15 -4.06 -12.34
C ALA A 72 -0.59 -3.12 -11.22
N SER A 73 0.34 -2.72 -10.33
CA SER A 73 0.06 -1.76 -9.26
C SER A 73 -0.45 -0.43 -9.82
N ALA A 74 0.21 0.12 -10.84
CA ALA A 74 -0.21 1.38 -11.46
C ALA A 74 -1.63 1.31 -12.06
N VAL A 75 -1.98 0.17 -12.67
CA VAL A 75 -3.34 -0.09 -13.20
C VAL A 75 -4.37 -0.22 -12.07
N PHE A 76 -3.99 -0.74 -10.91
CA PHE A 76 -4.89 -0.83 -9.75
C PHE A 76 -5.20 0.56 -9.18
N PHE A 77 -4.18 1.44 -9.06
CA PHE A 77 -4.36 2.84 -8.68
C PHE A 77 -5.30 3.57 -9.64
N TYR A 78 -5.05 3.43 -10.95
CA TYR A 78 -5.92 3.98 -11.99
C TYR A 78 -7.38 3.54 -11.80
N LYS A 79 -7.62 2.23 -11.65
CA LYS A 79 -8.97 1.68 -11.50
C LYS A 79 -9.66 2.12 -10.21
N ALA A 80 -8.93 2.19 -9.09
CA ALA A 80 -9.48 2.66 -7.83
C ALA A 80 -9.92 4.12 -7.95
N HIS A 81 -9.06 4.98 -8.52
CA HIS A 81 -9.36 6.39 -8.73
C HIS A 81 -10.50 6.62 -9.73
N GLU A 82 -10.57 5.87 -10.84
CA GLU A 82 -11.70 5.96 -11.78
C GLU A 82 -13.05 5.69 -11.10
N LEU A 83 -13.07 4.80 -10.12
CA LEU A 83 -14.29 4.41 -9.41
C LEU A 83 -14.62 5.39 -8.29
N ASP A 84 -13.61 5.89 -7.58
CA ASP A 84 -13.75 6.81 -6.45
C ASP A 84 -12.66 7.90 -6.47
N PRO A 85 -12.85 8.98 -7.25
CA PRO A 85 -11.81 10.00 -7.46
C PRO A 85 -11.63 10.94 -6.26
N GLU A 86 -12.56 10.92 -5.29
CA GLU A 86 -12.51 11.80 -4.11
C GLU A 86 -11.64 11.22 -2.98
N ALA A 87 -11.44 9.90 -2.97
CA ALA A 87 -10.63 9.22 -1.96
C ALA A 87 -9.14 9.27 -2.30
N ILE A 88 -8.30 9.39 -1.26
CA ILE A 88 -6.85 9.29 -1.41
C ILE A 88 -6.48 7.82 -1.62
N THR A 89 -5.57 7.54 -2.54
CA THR A 89 -5.05 6.19 -2.76
C THR A 89 -3.67 6.02 -2.14
N PHE A 90 -3.47 4.97 -1.36
CA PHE A 90 -2.23 4.69 -0.66
C PHE A 90 -1.59 3.41 -1.20
N MET A 91 -0.27 3.44 -1.30
CA MET A 91 0.55 2.24 -1.16
C MET A 91 0.87 2.11 0.32
N ASN A 92 0.71 0.94 0.93
CA ASN A 92 1.00 0.70 2.34
C ASN A 92 2.09 -0.36 2.49
N ASP A 93 3.13 -0.10 3.28
CA ASP A 93 4.20 -1.08 3.48
C ASP A 93 4.77 -1.08 4.90
N TYR A 94 5.41 -2.18 5.29
CA TYR A 94 5.99 -2.39 6.61
C TYR A 94 7.52 -2.34 6.59
N ASN A 95 8.11 -2.21 7.78
CA ASN A 95 9.56 -2.06 8.00
C ASN A 95 10.19 -0.81 7.36
N THR A 96 9.39 0.09 6.79
CA THR A 96 9.83 1.35 6.20
C THR A 96 10.35 2.33 7.25
N ILE A 97 9.79 2.30 8.46
CA ILE A 97 10.20 3.14 9.60
C ILE A 97 10.47 2.32 10.88
N GLU A 98 10.10 1.05 10.88
CA GLU A 98 10.15 0.15 12.04
C GLU A 98 11.51 -0.54 12.16
N PHE A 99 12.12 -0.93 11.03
CA PHE A 99 13.34 -1.74 11.02
C PHE A 99 14.30 -1.36 9.89
N SER A 100 15.40 -0.68 10.24
CA SER A 100 16.35 -0.11 9.27
C SER A 100 17.14 -1.13 8.43
N ASN A 101 17.13 -2.41 8.81
CA ASN A 101 17.91 -3.44 8.14
C ASN A 101 17.10 -4.22 7.09
N ASP A 102 15.82 -3.89 6.89
CA ASP A 102 15.05 -4.46 5.79
C ASP A 102 15.40 -3.79 4.46
N ILE A 103 16.18 -4.50 3.64
CA ILE A 103 16.66 -4.00 2.35
C ILE A 103 15.53 -3.99 1.30
N LEU A 104 14.46 -4.76 1.48
CA LEU A 104 13.32 -4.77 0.57
C LEU A 104 12.49 -3.50 0.76
N ALA A 105 12.24 -3.12 2.02
CA ALA A 105 11.47 -1.93 2.40
C ALA A 105 12.28 -0.62 2.42
N SER A 106 13.38 -0.53 1.67
CA SER A 106 14.19 0.69 1.70
C SER A 106 13.41 1.90 1.16
N LEU A 107 13.61 3.07 1.77
CA LEU A 107 12.89 4.29 1.40
C LEU A 107 13.10 4.67 -0.08
N ASP A 108 14.28 4.37 -0.65
CA ASP A 108 14.53 4.61 -2.07
C ASP A 108 13.70 3.71 -2.98
N LYS A 109 13.51 2.44 -2.61
CA LYS A 109 12.63 1.52 -3.33
C LYS A 109 11.18 1.94 -3.22
N TYR A 110 10.74 2.35 -2.02
CA TYR A 110 9.40 2.89 -1.82
C TYR A 110 9.14 4.10 -2.73
N ILE A 111 10.02 5.11 -2.69
CA ILE A 111 9.88 6.32 -3.51
C ILE A 111 9.96 6.00 -5.00
N GLN A 112 10.83 5.06 -5.39
CA GLN A 112 10.89 4.59 -6.78
C GLN A 112 9.57 3.94 -7.21
N LYS A 113 8.95 3.16 -6.33
CA LYS A 113 7.68 2.49 -6.60
C LYS A 113 6.53 3.49 -6.79
N ILE A 114 6.42 4.47 -5.91
CA ILE A 114 5.47 5.59 -6.08
C ILE A 114 5.68 6.25 -7.44
N ARG A 115 6.93 6.60 -7.79
CA ARG A 115 7.23 7.25 -9.08
C ARG A 115 6.84 6.38 -10.28
N GLN A 116 6.96 5.06 -10.18
CA GLN A 116 6.51 4.13 -11.22
C GLN A 116 4.98 4.15 -11.36
N ILE A 117 4.25 4.17 -10.25
CA ILE A 117 2.78 4.30 -10.24
C ILE A 117 2.37 5.63 -10.87
N GLN A 118 3.01 6.75 -10.50
CA GLN A 118 2.74 8.08 -11.04
C GLN A 118 3.06 8.23 -12.53
N ALA A 119 4.09 7.53 -13.01
CA ALA A 119 4.50 7.58 -14.42
C ALA A 119 3.49 6.92 -15.37
N PHE A 120 2.55 6.13 -14.85
CA PHE A 120 1.49 5.56 -15.66
C PHE A 120 0.57 6.65 -16.20
N TRP A 121 0.29 6.59 -17.51
CA TRP A 121 -0.38 7.68 -18.24
C TRP A 121 -1.75 8.08 -17.65
N GLY A 122 -2.45 7.15 -17.02
CA GLY A 122 -3.75 7.38 -16.37
C GLY A 122 -3.67 7.95 -14.96
N ASN A 123 -2.48 8.04 -14.35
CA ASN A 123 -2.33 8.34 -12.93
C ASN A 123 -1.97 9.81 -12.63
N LYS A 124 -1.93 10.68 -13.65
CA LYS A 124 -1.46 12.07 -13.52
C LYS A 124 -2.23 12.90 -12.50
N ASP A 125 -3.53 12.64 -12.36
CA ASP A 125 -4.44 13.43 -11.51
C ASP A 125 -4.85 12.68 -10.24
N ILE A 126 -4.23 11.53 -9.95
CA ILE A 126 -4.55 10.73 -8.76
C ILE A 126 -3.98 11.42 -7.53
N THR A 127 -4.81 11.59 -6.50
CA THR A 127 -4.34 11.96 -5.17
C THR A 127 -3.79 10.71 -4.49
N GLU A 128 -2.47 10.62 -4.40
CA GLU A 128 -1.76 9.50 -3.81
C GLU A 128 -1.19 9.84 -2.42
N GLY A 129 -0.93 8.82 -1.62
CA GLY A 129 -0.30 8.94 -0.31
C GLY A 129 0.62 7.78 0.05
N ILE A 130 1.37 7.96 1.13
CA ILE A 130 2.34 7.02 1.68
C ILE A 130 1.76 6.38 2.94
N GLY A 131 1.46 5.09 2.89
CA GLY A 131 1.01 4.28 4.02
C GLY A 131 2.19 3.57 4.67
N LEU A 132 2.37 3.77 5.97
CA LEU A 132 3.42 3.13 6.76
C LEU A 132 2.73 2.28 7.82
N ARG A 133 2.90 0.95 7.76
CA ARG A 133 2.25 0.04 8.71
C ARG A 133 2.47 0.46 10.16
N SER A 134 3.71 0.80 10.51
CA SER A 134 4.07 1.32 11.84
C SER A 134 3.85 0.31 12.97
N HIS A 135 4.08 -0.98 12.70
CA HIS A 135 3.97 -2.07 13.67
C HIS A 135 5.31 -2.27 14.39
N PHE A 136 5.49 -1.68 15.57
CA PHE A 136 6.77 -1.69 16.31
C PHE A 136 6.85 -2.88 17.27
N SER A 137 7.11 -4.06 16.72
CA SER A 137 7.13 -5.32 17.50
C SER A 137 8.46 -5.66 18.17
N SER A 138 9.56 -5.02 17.76
CA SER A 138 10.92 -5.41 18.15
C SER A 138 11.58 -4.36 19.05
N GLY A 139 11.27 -4.43 20.33
CA GLY A 139 11.88 -3.54 21.34
C GLY A 139 11.46 -2.07 21.18
N GLN A 140 12.31 -1.17 21.67
CA GLN A 140 12.02 0.26 21.63
C GLN A 140 12.16 0.82 20.20
N PRO A 141 11.18 1.61 19.69
CA PRO A 141 11.29 2.25 18.39
C PRO A 141 12.55 3.12 18.27
N ASN A 142 13.23 3.02 17.14
CA ASN A 142 14.41 3.84 16.83
C ASN A 142 13.96 5.24 16.37
N LEU A 143 13.74 6.16 17.33
CA LEU A 143 13.22 7.50 17.04
C LEU A 143 14.08 8.30 16.05
N PRO A 144 15.43 8.31 16.14
CA PRO A 144 16.26 8.97 15.13
C PRO A 144 16.04 8.44 13.71
N TYR A 145 15.96 7.12 13.56
CA TYR A 145 15.68 6.48 12.27
C TYR A 145 14.29 6.83 11.76
N MET A 146 13.26 6.75 12.61
CA MET A 146 11.90 7.13 12.26
C MET A 146 11.84 8.57 11.77
N LYS A 147 12.45 9.52 12.50
CA LYS A 147 12.46 10.93 12.10
C LYS A 147 13.13 11.11 10.74
N ALA A 148 14.33 10.57 10.54
CA ALA A 148 15.04 10.69 9.27
C ALA A 148 14.26 10.07 8.11
N SER A 149 13.56 8.97 8.36
CA SER A 149 12.73 8.28 7.38
C SER A 149 11.50 9.10 7.00
N LEU A 150 10.79 9.65 7.99
CA LEU A 150 9.65 10.53 7.78
C LEU A 150 10.06 11.83 7.07
N ASP A 151 11.20 12.44 7.42
CA ASP A 151 11.73 13.63 6.73
C ASP A 151 11.99 13.31 5.24
N LYS A 152 12.58 12.15 4.94
CA LYS A 152 12.83 11.71 3.56
C LYS A 152 11.54 11.47 2.79
N LEU A 153 10.56 10.77 3.38
CA LEU A 153 9.27 10.52 2.74
C LEU A 153 8.49 11.83 2.55
N ALA A 154 8.55 12.77 3.50
CA ALA A 154 7.91 14.07 3.40
C ALA A 154 8.47 14.93 2.27
N SER A 155 9.74 14.70 1.88
CA SER A 155 10.34 15.39 0.72
C SER A 155 9.67 15.08 -0.62
N THR A 156 8.83 14.04 -0.69
CA THR A 156 8.00 13.73 -1.86
C THR A 156 6.82 14.68 -2.05
N GLY A 157 6.42 15.39 -0.98
CA GLY A 157 5.22 16.23 -0.96
C GLY A 157 3.91 15.46 -0.80
N LEU A 158 3.96 14.13 -0.67
CA LEU A 158 2.78 13.29 -0.49
C LEU A 158 2.33 13.23 0.99
N PRO A 159 1.03 13.09 1.26
CA PRO A 159 0.54 12.83 2.61
C PRO A 159 1.09 11.49 3.13
N ILE A 160 1.50 11.48 4.40
CA ILE A 160 1.99 10.28 5.09
C ILE A 160 0.96 9.85 6.12
N TRP A 161 0.65 8.56 6.15
CA TRP A 161 -0.28 7.94 7.07
C TRP A 161 0.42 6.80 7.82
N LEU A 162 0.42 6.86 9.16
CA LEU A 162 0.82 5.73 10.01
C LEU A 162 -0.38 4.81 10.24
N ALA A 163 -0.47 3.72 9.49
CA ALA A 163 -1.72 2.99 9.24
C ALA A 163 -2.16 2.09 10.41
N ASP A 164 -1.23 1.30 10.95
CA ASP A 164 -1.50 0.25 11.94
C ASP A 164 -0.60 0.40 13.16
N VAL A 165 -0.50 1.62 13.71
CA VAL A 165 0.43 1.91 14.81
C VAL A 165 0.15 1.04 16.02
N ASP A 166 1.11 0.20 16.37
CA ASP A 166 1.19 -0.45 17.66
C ASP A 166 2.65 -0.55 18.12
N VAL A 167 2.83 -0.81 19.42
CA VAL A 167 4.16 -0.98 20.01
C VAL A 167 4.10 -2.18 20.94
N ALA A 168 5.05 -3.11 20.79
CA ALA A 168 5.18 -4.24 21.69
C ALA A 168 5.32 -3.79 23.14
N LYS A 169 4.77 -4.60 24.05
CA LYS A 169 4.84 -4.32 25.48
C LYS A 169 6.30 -4.20 25.94
N HIS A 170 6.59 -3.09 26.62
CA HIS A 170 7.87 -2.85 27.26
C HIS A 170 7.69 -2.74 28.79
N PRO A 171 8.62 -3.24 29.63
CA PRO A 171 8.49 -3.18 31.10
C PRO A 171 8.31 -1.78 31.70
N ASN A 172 8.59 -0.73 30.92
CA ASN A 172 8.53 0.68 31.33
C ASN A 172 7.39 1.46 30.62
N GLN A 173 6.38 0.76 30.08
CA GLN A 173 5.16 1.37 29.54
C GLN A 173 4.08 1.53 30.61
#